data_AF-A0A370EW43-F1
#
_entry.id   AF-A0A370EW43-F1
#
_cell.length_a   1.000
_cell.length_b   1.000
_cell.length_c   1.000
_cell.angle_alpha   90.00
_cell.angle_beta   90.00
_cell.angle_gamma   90.00
#
_symmetry.space_group_name_H-M   'P 1'
#
loop_
_entity.id
_entity.type
_entity.pdbx_description
1 polymer ?
#
loop_
_entity_poly.entity_id
_entity_poly.type
_entity_poly.pdbx_seq_one_letter_code
_entity_poly.pdbx_strand_id
1 'polypeptide(L)'
;MPTTLHRAIRYGARALAAVLAAGILYTMFVHHSLNIFTPPERLESLGRTYQLGNLPPLTREEIHQRHPPSHREYYTLEHVSNLWPRHPVYQFQNDTIRGQATTSAYLKWGDHYITYSLSGAP
;
A
#
# COMPACT_ATOMS: atom_id res chain seq x y z
N MET A 1 0.01 59.31 3.55
CA MET A 1 -0.49 58.19 2.72
C MET A 1 -0.05 56.84 3.32
N PRO A 2 -0.83 56.18 4.19
CA PRO A 2 -0.42 54.89 4.77
C PRO A 2 -1.36 53.70 4.46
N THR A 3 -2.60 53.94 4.02
CA THR A 3 -3.65 52.90 3.91
C THR A 3 -3.54 52.03 2.66
N THR A 4 -3.01 52.57 1.56
CA THR A 4 -2.81 51.86 0.29
C THR A 4 -1.65 50.85 0.38
N LEU A 5 -0.55 51.24 1.03
CA LEU A 5 0.63 50.39 1.22
C LEU A 5 0.32 49.18 2.12
N HIS A 6 -0.40 49.39 3.22
CA HIS A 6 -0.81 48.32 4.12
C HIS A 6 -1.76 47.31 3.45
N ARG A 7 -2.67 47.78 2.58
CA ARG A 7 -3.52 46.90 1.77
C ARG A 7 -2.71 46.08 0.77
N ALA A 8 -1.77 46.71 0.06
CA ALA A 8 -0.93 46.02 -0.92
C ALA A 8 -0.11 44.90 -0.28
N ILE A 9 0.51 45.16 0.88
CA ILE A 9 1.26 44.16 1.64
C ILE A 9 0.36 43.00 2.08
N ARG A 10 -0.86 43.30 2.55
CA ARG A 10 -1.81 42.27 3.00
C ARG A 10 -2.30 41.38 1.86
N TYR A 11 -2.52 41.94 0.68
CA TYR A 11 -2.87 41.16 -0.52
C TYR A 11 -1.69 40.34 -1.04
N GLY A 12 -0.47 40.90 -1.02
CA GLY A 12 0.76 40.18 -1.36
C GLY A 12 0.99 38.97 -0.44
N ALA A 13 0.85 39.16 0.87
CA ALA A 13 0.98 38.08 1.85
C ALA A 13 -0.06 36.97 1.65
N ARG A 14 -1.32 37.33 1.33
CA ARG A 14 -2.38 36.35 1.05
C ARG A 14 -2.13 35.58 -0.24
N ALA A 15 -1.66 36.25 -1.30
CA ALA A 15 -1.30 35.59 -2.55
C ALA A 15 -0.15 34.60 -2.32
N LEU A 16 0.88 35.01 -1.56
CA LEU A 16 2.00 34.14 -1.22
C LEU A 16 1.55 32.90 -0.43
N ALA A 17 0.70 33.09 0.58
CA ALA A 17 0.13 32.00 1.37
C ALA A 17 -0.72 31.04 0.53
N ALA A 18 -1.50 31.56 -0.41
CA ALA A 18 -2.30 30.75 -1.32
C ALA A 18 -1.42 29.90 -2.26
N VAL A 19 -0.34 30.47 -2.81
CA VAL A 19 0.63 29.73 -3.64
C VAL A 19 1.32 28.64 -2.84
N LEU A 20 1.71 28.94 -1.60
CA LEU A 20 2.35 27.97 -0.69
C LEU A 20 1.39 26.80 -0.35
N ALA A 21 0.14 27.11 -0.03
CA ALA A 21 -0.90 26.11 0.23
C ALA A 21 -1.17 25.25 -1.01
N ALA A 22 -1.29 25.87 -2.19
CA ALA A 22 -1.46 25.14 -3.46
C ALA A 22 -0.26 24.23 -3.75
N GLY A 23 0.96 24.69 -3.49
CA GLY A 23 2.18 23.89 -3.61
C GLY A 23 2.19 22.68 -2.68
N ILE A 24 1.84 22.86 -1.41
CA ILE A 24 1.74 21.75 -0.44
C ILE A 24 0.66 20.76 -0.84
N LEU A 25 -0.52 21.24 -1.26
CA LEU A 25 -1.60 20.37 -1.72
C LEU A 25 -1.21 19.60 -2.97
N TYR A 26 -0.48 20.23 -3.90
CA TYR A 26 0.04 19.57 -5.09
C TYR A 26 1.07 18.49 -4.75
N THR A 27 2.03 18.78 -3.86
CA THR A 27 3.01 17.76 -3.46
C THR A 27 2.36 16.62 -2.69
N MET A 28 1.41 16.90 -1.80
CA MET A 28 0.60 15.87 -1.14
C MET A 28 -0.18 15.02 -2.14
N PHE A 29 -0.81 15.65 -3.14
CA PHE A 29 -1.55 14.94 -4.18
C PHE A 29 -0.63 14.04 -5.01
N VAL A 30 0.50 14.57 -5.49
CA VAL A 30 1.48 13.79 -6.26
C VAL A 30 2.04 12.63 -5.44
N HIS A 31 2.40 12.87 -4.17
CA HIS A 31 2.94 11.83 -3.30
C HIS A 31 1.89 10.77 -2.98
N HIS A 32 0.64 11.18 -2.75
CA HIS A 32 -0.47 10.27 -2.57
C HIS A 32 -0.74 9.45 -3.84
N SER A 33 -0.72 10.07 -5.01
CA SER A 33 -0.87 9.40 -6.30
C SER A 33 0.26 8.40 -6.53
N LEU A 34 1.52 8.77 -6.30
CA LEU A 34 2.65 7.84 -6.42
C LEU A 34 2.47 6.63 -5.51
N ASN A 35 2.06 6.81 -4.25
CA ASN A 35 1.76 5.70 -3.34
C ASN A 35 0.55 4.85 -3.76
N ILE A 36 -0.36 5.38 -4.60
CA ILE A 36 -1.43 4.59 -5.24
C ILE A 36 -0.89 3.80 -6.44
N PHE A 37 0.19 4.24 -7.07
CA PHE A 37 0.78 3.58 -8.24
C PHE A 37 1.90 2.61 -7.88
N THR A 38 2.65 2.87 -6.80
CA THR A 38 3.75 2.02 -6.34
C THR A 38 3.37 1.27 -5.07
N PRO A 39 3.59 -0.06 -5.04
CA PRO A 39 3.38 -0.85 -3.83
C PRO A 39 4.32 -0.40 -2.69
N PRO A 40 3.86 -0.42 -1.44
CA PRO A 40 4.71 -0.03 -0.31
C PRO A 40 5.81 -1.06 -0.08
N GLU A 41 6.95 -0.64 0.48
CA GLU A 41 8.03 -1.57 0.87
C GLU A 41 7.65 -2.49 2.03
N ARG A 42 6.68 -2.05 2.86
CA ARG A 42 6.19 -2.78 4.02
C ARG A 42 4.68 -2.89 3.99
N LEU A 43 4.17 -4.03 4.44
CA LEU A 43 2.75 -4.33 4.49
C LEU A 43 2.39 -4.80 5.89
N GLU A 44 1.40 -4.18 6.51
CA GLU A 44 0.84 -4.65 7.78
C GLU A 44 -0.43 -5.44 7.53
N SER A 45 -0.49 -6.67 8.03
CA SER A 45 -1.65 -7.54 7.89
C SER A 45 -1.71 -8.53 9.05
N LEU A 46 -2.91 -8.77 9.59
CA LEU A 46 -3.13 -9.70 10.72
C LEU A 46 -2.17 -9.48 11.92
N GLY A 47 -1.87 -8.22 12.24
CA GLY A 47 -0.99 -7.86 13.35
C GLY A 47 0.51 -8.12 13.12
N ARG A 48 0.91 -8.41 11.88
CA ARG A 48 2.31 -8.64 11.49
C ARG A 48 2.74 -7.70 10.38
N THR A 49 4.04 -7.39 10.34
CA THR A 49 4.66 -6.55 9.30
C THR A 49 5.46 -7.43 8.36
N TYR A 50 5.14 -7.34 7.08
CA TYR A 50 5.79 -8.02 5.99
C TYR A 50 6.65 -7.05 5.19
N GLN A 51 7.75 -7.53 4.64
CA GLN A 51 8.63 -6.81 3.74
C GLN A 51 8.36 -7.23 2.30
N LEU A 52 8.49 -6.27 1.38
CA LEU A 52 8.36 -6.51 -0.05
C LEU A 52 9.38 -7.58 -0.48
N GLY A 53 8.87 -8.63 -1.12
CA GLY A 53 9.70 -9.69 -1.67
C GLY A 53 10.37 -9.27 -2.98
N ASN A 54 11.49 -9.92 -3.31
CA ASN A 54 12.23 -9.69 -4.57
C ASN A 54 11.59 -10.36 -5.80
N LEU A 55 10.42 -10.98 -5.64
CA LEU A 55 9.73 -11.64 -6.74
C LEU A 55 9.03 -10.60 -7.62
N PRO A 56 9.02 -10.80 -8.95
CA PRO A 56 8.19 -9.99 -9.82
C PRO A 56 6.71 -10.16 -9.44
N PRO A 57 5.85 -9.19 -9.79
CA PRO A 57 4.40 -9.33 -9.62
C PRO A 57 3.91 -10.63 -10.27
N LEU A 58 3.14 -11.41 -9.53
CA LEU A 58 2.68 -12.73 -9.94
C LEU A 58 1.21 -12.73 -10.31
N THR A 59 0.80 -13.66 -11.17
CA THR A 59 -0.62 -14.02 -11.32
C THR A 59 -1.07 -14.96 -10.19
N ARG A 60 -2.38 -15.15 -10.05
CA ARG A 60 -2.91 -16.08 -9.03
C ARG A 60 -2.47 -17.52 -9.33
N GLU A 61 -2.46 -17.88 -10.60
CA GLU A 61 -2.04 -19.18 -11.10
C GLU A 61 -0.56 -19.43 -10.80
N GLU A 62 0.31 -18.43 -11.01
CA GLU A 62 1.74 -18.51 -10.66
C GLU A 62 1.98 -18.66 -9.16
N ILE A 63 1.19 -17.97 -8.33
CA ILE A 63 1.25 -18.14 -6.86
C ILE A 63 0.93 -19.58 -6.50
N HIS A 64 -0.15 -20.14 -7.05
CA HIS A 64 -0.48 -21.55 -6.83
C HIS A 64 0.66 -22.45 -7.33
N GLN A 65 1.13 -22.26 -8.56
CA GLN A 65 2.18 -23.07 -9.19
C GLN A 65 3.46 -23.20 -8.37
N ARG A 66 3.84 -22.14 -7.64
CA ARG A 66 5.02 -22.12 -6.77
C ARG A 66 4.90 -22.95 -5.50
N HIS A 67 3.69 -23.35 -5.12
CA HIS A 67 3.46 -24.19 -3.95
C HIS A 67 3.24 -25.65 -4.37
N PRO A 68 3.71 -26.62 -3.59
CA PRO A 68 3.50 -28.03 -3.87
C PRO A 68 1.99 -28.36 -3.90
N PRO A 69 1.57 -29.40 -4.65
CA PRO A 69 0.15 -29.78 -4.76
C PRO A 69 -0.54 -29.97 -3.40
N SER A 70 0.14 -30.61 -2.45
CA SER A 70 -0.37 -30.80 -1.09
C SER A 70 -0.72 -29.48 -0.39
N HIS A 71 0.08 -28.42 -0.59
CA HIS A 71 -0.25 -27.11 -0.03
C HIS A 71 -1.55 -26.54 -0.60
N ARG A 72 -1.86 -26.79 -1.87
CA ARG A 72 -3.10 -26.30 -2.51
C ARG A 72 -4.34 -27.06 -2.08
N GLU A 73 -4.17 -28.30 -1.61
CA GLU A 73 -5.26 -29.12 -1.06
C GLU A 73 -5.68 -28.62 0.33
N TYR A 74 -4.71 -28.21 1.16
CA TYR A 74 -4.96 -27.81 2.54
C TYR A 74 -5.10 -26.30 2.76
N TYR A 75 -4.65 -25.46 1.82
CA TYR A 75 -4.65 -24.02 1.98
C TYR A 75 -5.26 -23.30 0.78
N THR A 76 -6.12 -22.34 1.08
CA THR A 76 -6.75 -21.45 0.11
C THR A 76 -6.22 -20.03 0.25
N LEU A 77 -5.97 -19.37 -0.88
CA LEU A 77 -5.58 -17.96 -0.89
C LEU A 77 -6.80 -17.09 -0.61
N GLU A 78 -6.96 -16.65 0.64
CA GLU A 78 -8.10 -15.87 1.12
C GLU A 78 -7.74 -14.40 1.30
N HIS A 79 -8.73 -13.53 1.10
CA HIS A 79 -8.63 -12.11 1.42
C HIS A 79 -8.74 -11.91 2.93
N VAL A 80 -7.74 -11.27 3.54
CA VAL A 80 -7.63 -11.13 4.99
C VAL A 80 -7.67 -9.68 5.49
N SER A 81 -7.27 -8.72 4.67
CA SER A 81 -7.29 -7.29 5.04
C SER A 81 -7.22 -6.41 3.79
N ASN A 82 -7.48 -5.11 3.95
CA ASN A 82 -7.26 -4.12 2.90
C ASN A 82 -6.14 -3.17 3.29
N LEU A 83 -5.16 -2.99 2.42
CA LEU A 83 -4.24 -1.85 2.48
C LEU A 83 -4.94 -0.63 1.91
N TRP A 84 -4.91 0.49 2.64
CA TRP A 84 -5.45 1.75 2.15
C TRP A 84 -4.71 2.23 0.89
N PRO A 85 -5.39 2.76 -0.15
CA PRO A 85 -6.80 3.16 -0.14
C PRO A 85 -7.81 2.07 -0.48
N ARG A 86 -7.43 0.91 -1.04
CA ARG A 86 -8.37 -0.18 -1.40
C ARG A 86 -7.67 -1.45 -1.96
N HIS A 87 -6.41 -1.67 -1.65
CA HIS A 87 -5.66 -2.79 -2.19
C HIS A 87 -5.89 -4.04 -1.32
N PRO A 88 -6.55 -5.09 -1.83
CA PRO A 88 -6.83 -6.26 -1.03
C PRO A 88 -5.55 -7.05 -0.75
N VAL A 89 -5.40 -7.51 0.48
CA VAL A 89 -4.30 -8.35 0.94
C VAL A 89 -4.82 -9.77 1.10
N TYR A 90 -4.09 -10.70 0.50
CA TYR A 90 -4.39 -12.11 0.53
C TYR A 90 -3.31 -12.87 1.30
N GLN A 91 -3.73 -13.90 2.02
CA GLN A 91 -2.85 -14.85 2.70
C GLN A 91 -3.39 -16.25 2.50
N PHE A 92 -2.51 -17.25 2.58
CA PHE A 92 -2.96 -18.64 2.59
C PHE A 92 -3.61 -18.94 3.94
N GLN A 93 -4.82 -19.47 3.91
CA GLN A 93 -5.63 -19.75 5.09
C GLN A 93 -6.23 -21.14 4.95
N ASN A 94 -6.64 -21.71 6.09
CA ASN A 94 -7.45 -22.92 6.16
C ASN A 94 -8.29 -22.86 7.44
N ASP A 95 -9.09 -23.89 7.69
CA ASP A 95 -9.98 -23.92 8.86
C ASP A 95 -9.24 -23.89 10.21
N THR A 96 -7.98 -24.32 10.26
CA THR A 96 -7.17 -24.39 11.48
C THR A 96 -6.43 -23.09 11.81
N ILE A 97 -5.95 -22.36 10.81
CA ILE A 97 -5.15 -21.13 11.00
C ILE A 97 -5.90 -19.86 10.61
N ARG A 98 -7.23 -19.93 10.48
CA ARG A 98 -8.03 -18.82 9.98
C ARG A 98 -7.84 -17.55 10.82
N GLY A 99 -7.47 -16.46 10.14
CA GLY A 99 -7.22 -15.16 10.79
C GLY A 99 -5.85 -15.06 11.47
N GLN A 100 -4.99 -16.07 11.31
CA GLN A 100 -3.60 -16.02 11.75
C GLN A 100 -2.69 -15.58 10.60
N ALA A 101 -1.69 -14.79 10.95
CA ALA A 101 -0.68 -14.33 10.01
C ALA A 101 0.20 -15.50 9.52
N THR A 102 0.31 -15.66 8.21
CA THR A 102 1.24 -16.62 7.59
C THR A 102 2.61 -16.00 7.32
N THR A 103 3.56 -16.82 6.85
CA THR A 103 4.92 -16.37 6.47
C THR A 103 4.94 -15.49 5.23
N SER A 104 3.98 -15.66 4.33
CA SER A 104 3.81 -14.84 3.12
C SER A 104 2.47 -14.11 3.11
N ALA A 105 2.46 -12.94 2.49
CA ALA A 105 1.27 -12.16 2.19
C ALA A 105 1.34 -11.65 0.74
N TYR A 106 0.18 -11.48 0.11
CA TYR A 106 0.06 -11.11 -1.29
C TYR A 106 -0.83 -9.88 -1.42
N LEU A 107 -0.25 -8.76 -1.83
CA LEU A 107 -1.01 -7.54 -2.09
C LEU A 107 -1.51 -7.56 -3.52
N LYS A 108 -2.83 -7.54 -3.74
CA LYS A 108 -3.38 -7.43 -5.07
C LYS A 108 -3.27 -5.99 -5.57
N TRP A 109 -2.59 -5.83 -6.70
CA TRP A 109 -2.29 -4.55 -7.34
C TRP A 109 -2.65 -4.64 -8.82
N GLY A 110 -3.78 -4.04 -9.20
CA GLY A 110 -4.39 -4.29 -10.51
C GLY A 110 -4.74 -5.78 -10.67
N ASP A 111 -4.25 -6.40 -11.74
CA ASP A 111 -4.45 -7.81 -12.07
C ASP A 111 -3.34 -8.74 -11.54
N HIS A 112 -2.36 -8.18 -10.84
CA HIS A 112 -1.22 -8.91 -10.31
C HIS A 112 -1.20 -8.93 -8.78
N TYR A 113 -0.37 -9.81 -8.24
CA TYR A 113 -0.16 -9.99 -6.81
C TYR A 113 1.31 -9.76 -6.49
N ILE A 114 1.55 -8.84 -5.58
CA ILE A 114 2.88 -8.46 -5.13
C ILE A 114 3.15 -9.27 -3.87
N THR A 115 4.29 -9.97 -3.87
CA THR A 115 4.63 -10.89 -2.77
C THR A 115 5.33 -10.13 -1.66
N TYR A 116 4.92 -10.38 -0.44
CA TYR A 116 5.53 -9.90 0.78
C TYR A 116 5.89 -11.09 1.68
N SER A 117 7.03 -11.02 2.35
CA SER A 117 7.52 -12.03 3.28
C SER A 117 7.60 -11.45 4.67
N LEU A 118 7.27 -12.24 5.68
CA LEU A 118 7.35 -11.81 7.08
C LEU A 118 8.82 -11.49 7.42
N SER A 119 9.06 -10.32 8.01
CA SER A 119 10.42 -9.89 8.39
C SER A 119 11.06 -10.89 9.36
N GLY A 120 12.12 -11.58 8.93
CA GLY A 120 12.79 -12.63 9.72
C GLY A 120 12.22 -14.05 9.56
N ALA A 121 11.32 -14.27 8.59
CA ALA A 121 11.05 -15.63 8.12
C ALA A 121 12.31 -16.20 7.41
N PRO A 122 12.67 -17.46 7.67
CA PRO A 122 13.81 -18.13 7.04
C PRO A 122 13.62 -18.32 5.53
#